data_AF-A0A949FKB0-F1
#
_entry.id   AF-A0A949FKB0-F1
#
_cell.length_a   1.000
_cell.length_b   1.000
_cell.length_c   1.000
_cell.angle_alpha   90.00
_cell.angle_beta   90.00
_cell.angle_gamma   90.00
#
_symmetry.space_group_name_H-M   'P 1'
#
loop_
_entity.id
_entity.type
_entity.pdbx_description
1 polymer ?
#
loop_
_entity_poly.entity_id
_entity_poly.type
_entity_poly.pdbx_seq_one_letter_code
_entity_poly.pdbx_strand_id
1 'polypeptide(L)'
;MQRNRFVSRPAFTLVELLVVIAIIGVLVGLLLPAVQAAREAARRMQCSNNVKQLSLAFHNYENAFRNFPINFAWRARPGLGNGGPAISDTGKSWMQMILPFIEQNAMFNNIDFTVGLRLTGGIPGTAANIQRNRDMAATPIPSFLCPSDGQHNNGRLNQRSDTVSSAEEWAVTNYKACAGSNWAYGVFAWTNNLGGRNGGNSDGLNAGNGVLCSNQQNTNPITRMRDLSDGTSNTFIMGEAIPHFSQWNWWYNPNAVTATTAIPLNRSLRVARNIGDWPNNYGFNSRHVGGGNFGLGDGSVRFVSENVSTDVYRGFASISSGEVVMMDD
;
A
#
# COMPACT_ATOMS: atom_id res chain seq x y z
N MET A 1 29.84 -73.51 -20.26
CA MET A 1 28.76 -73.29 -19.26
C MET A 1 29.27 -72.37 -18.17
N GLN A 2 29.00 -71.06 -18.25
CA GLN A 2 29.29 -70.10 -17.18
C GLN A 2 28.08 -70.05 -16.22
N ARG A 3 28.28 -70.40 -14.95
CA ARG A 3 27.26 -70.33 -13.89
C ARG A 3 27.17 -68.89 -13.38
N ASN A 4 26.07 -68.19 -13.67
CA ASN A 4 25.73 -66.93 -13.01
C ASN A 4 25.53 -67.19 -11.50
N ARG A 5 26.42 -66.65 -10.67
CA ARG A 5 26.21 -66.59 -9.22
C ARG A 5 25.21 -65.46 -8.93
N PHE A 6 23.98 -65.81 -8.58
CA PHE A 6 23.04 -64.85 -8.00
C PHE A 6 23.54 -64.46 -6.61
N VAL A 7 24.05 -63.24 -6.49
CA VAL A 7 24.37 -62.63 -5.19
C VAL A 7 23.04 -62.31 -4.51
N SER A 8 22.72 -63.01 -3.44
CA SER A 8 21.56 -62.70 -2.59
C SER A 8 21.76 -61.30 -1.99
N ARG A 9 20.88 -60.36 -2.33
CA ARG A 9 20.86 -59.04 -1.70
C ARG A 9 20.12 -59.18 -0.36
N PRO A 10 20.67 -58.68 0.76
CA PRO A 10 19.99 -58.76 2.04
C PRO A 10 18.63 -58.07 1.96
N ALA A 11 17.57 -58.77 2.38
CA ALA A 11 16.22 -58.24 2.45
C ALA A 11 16.08 -57.38 3.72
N PHE A 12 15.48 -56.21 3.57
CA PHE A 12 15.26 -55.23 4.65
C PHE A 12 14.23 -55.77 5.65
N THR A 13 14.50 -55.64 6.95
CA THR A 13 13.58 -56.09 8.00
C THR A 13 12.49 -55.04 8.27
N LEU A 14 11.32 -55.50 8.72
CA LEU A 14 10.20 -54.61 9.09
C LEU A 14 10.60 -53.62 10.19
N VAL A 15 11.46 -54.05 11.12
CA VAL A 15 11.96 -53.21 12.21
C VAL A 15 12.88 -52.10 11.69
N GLU A 16 13.79 -52.39 10.76
CA GLU A 16 14.65 -51.38 10.14
C GLU A 16 13.83 -50.32 9.41
N LEU A 17 12.75 -50.72 8.72
CA LEU A 17 11.85 -49.76 8.06
C LEU A 17 11.12 -48.89 9.07
N LEU A 18 10.63 -49.47 10.16
CA LEU A 18 9.89 -48.76 11.19
C LEU A 18 10.76 -47.73 11.93
N VAL A 19 12.03 -48.07 12.21
CA VAL A 19 12.98 -47.14 12.84
C VAL A 19 13.28 -45.97 11.92
N VAL A 20 13.48 -46.21 10.62
CA VAL A 20 13.78 -45.14 9.65
C VAL A 20 12.60 -44.18 9.52
N ILE A 21 11.36 -44.68 9.39
CA ILE A 21 10.19 -43.80 9.33
C ILE A 21 9.98 -43.03 10.64
N ALA A 22 10.29 -43.63 11.80
CA ALA A 22 10.20 -42.95 13.09
C ALA A 22 11.21 -41.80 13.19
N ILE A 23 12.46 -42.01 12.77
CA ILE A 23 13.50 -40.97 12.75
C ILE A 23 13.10 -39.85 11.77
N ILE A 24 12.67 -40.18 10.56
CA ILE A 24 12.21 -39.17 9.57
C ILE A 24 11.00 -38.41 10.14
N GLY A 25 10.04 -39.10 10.78
CA GLY A 25 8.88 -38.49 11.39
C GLY A 25 9.24 -37.48 12.48
N VAL A 26 10.18 -37.82 13.37
CA VAL A 26 10.69 -36.91 14.41
C VAL A 26 11.43 -35.72 13.78
N LEU A 27 12.33 -35.97 12.82
CA LEU A 27 13.08 -34.91 12.14
C LEU A 27 12.14 -33.94 11.42
N VAL A 28 11.18 -34.44 10.64
CA VAL A 28 10.19 -33.61 9.95
C VAL A 28 9.30 -32.86 10.95
N GLY A 29 8.89 -33.53 12.04
CA GLY A 29 8.10 -32.93 13.11
C GLY A 29 8.79 -31.72 13.77
N LEU A 30 10.11 -31.78 13.94
CA LEU A 30 10.89 -30.68 14.51
C LEU A 30 11.26 -29.61 13.46
N LEU A 31 11.50 -30.02 12.21
CA LEU A 31 11.94 -29.11 11.14
C LEU A 31 10.79 -28.29 10.54
N LEU A 32 9.58 -28.83 10.43
CA LEU A 32 8.47 -28.14 9.77
C LEU A 32 8.09 -26.82 10.48
N PRO A 33 7.89 -26.77 11.82
CA PRO A 33 7.59 -25.51 12.51
C PRO A 33 8.73 -24.48 12.37
N ALA A 34 9.97 -24.95 12.46
CA ALA A 34 11.16 -24.09 12.34
C ALA A 34 11.27 -23.47 10.94
N VAL A 35 11.05 -24.24 9.88
CA VAL A 35 11.09 -23.74 8.50
C VAL A 35 9.98 -22.72 8.25
N GLN A 36 8.78 -22.92 8.81
CA GLN A 36 7.69 -21.95 8.66
C GLN A 36 7.96 -20.64 9.41
N ALA A 37 8.49 -20.72 10.63
CA ALA A 37 8.90 -19.54 11.39
C ALA A 37 9.98 -18.73 10.66
N ALA A 38 10.99 -19.42 10.12
CA ALA A 38 12.05 -18.78 9.33
C ALA A 38 11.49 -18.13 8.05
N ARG A 39 10.56 -18.79 7.35
CA ARG A 39 9.91 -18.22 6.16
C ARG A 39 9.10 -16.97 6.49
N GLU A 40 8.34 -16.97 7.58
CA GLU A 40 7.57 -15.77 7.96
C GLU A 40 8.49 -14.62 8.39
N ALA A 41 9.56 -14.91 9.14
CA ALA A 41 10.56 -13.89 9.46
C ALA A 41 11.16 -13.27 8.19
N ALA A 42 11.48 -14.09 7.18
CA ALA A 42 11.97 -13.61 5.89
C ALA A 42 10.94 -12.74 5.15
N ARG A 43 9.66 -13.16 5.13
CA ARG A 43 8.58 -12.36 4.51
C ARG A 43 8.39 -11.02 5.22
N ARG A 44 8.43 -11.00 6.56
CA ARG A 44 8.35 -9.76 7.35
C ARG A 44 9.51 -8.81 7.04
N MET A 45 10.74 -9.34 6.99
CA MET A 45 11.91 -8.56 6.58
C MET A 45 11.74 -7.99 5.17
N GLN A 46 11.22 -8.80 4.23
CA GLN A 46 10.95 -8.33 2.88
C GLN A 46 9.90 -7.22 2.83
N CYS A 47 8.80 -7.31 3.58
CA CYS A 47 7.81 -6.23 3.62
C CYS A 47 8.40 -4.93 4.22
N SER A 48 9.21 -5.02 5.29
CA SER A 48 9.95 -3.87 5.84
C SER A 48 10.93 -3.27 4.82
N ASN A 49 11.62 -4.13 4.06
CA ASN A 49 12.53 -3.68 3.00
C ASN A 49 11.80 -3.02 1.84
N ASN A 50 10.62 -3.49 1.45
CA ASN A 50 9.79 -2.83 0.45
C ASN A 50 9.38 -1.42 0.93
N VAL A 51 8.92 -1.26 2.18
CA VAL A 51 8.63 0.06 2.75
C VAL A 51 9.87 0.95 2.72
N LYS A 52 11.04 0.40 3.07
CA LYS A 52 12.32 1.14 3.01
C LYS A 52 12.64 1.60 1.59
N GLN A 53 12.51 0.72 0.59
CA GLN A 53 12.77 1.03 -0.81
C GLN A 53 11.82 2.11 -1.34
N LEU A 54 10.52 2.01 -1.04
CA LEU A 54 9.54 3.02 -1.43
C LEU A 54 9.78 4.36 -0.73
N SER A 55 10.18 4.33 0.53
CA SER A 55 10.57 5.53 1.28
C SER A 55 11.79 6.19 0.67
N LEU A 56 12.83 5.42 0.31
CA LEU A 56 14.00 5.95 -0.39
C LEU A 56 13.65 6.50 -1.78
N ALA A 57 12.69 5.89 -2.49
CA ALA A 57 12.21 6.41 -3.76
C ALA A 57 11.53 7.79 -3.60
N PHE A 58 10.84 8.05 -2.48
CA PHE A 58 10.32 9.39 -2.16
C PHE A 58 11.45 10.40 -1.98
N HIS A 59 12.51 10.03 -1.26
CA HIS A 59 13.69 10.90 -1.08
C HIS A 59 14.42 11.17 -2.39
N ASN A 60 14.58 10.16 -3.25
CA ASN A 60 15.21 10.34 -4.55
C ASN A 60 14.37 11.24 -5.48
N TYR A 61 13.05 11.08 -5.46
CA TYR A 61 12.12 11.97 -6.16
C TYR A 61 12.22 13.40 -5.61
N GLU A 62 12.22 13.56 -4.28
CA GLU A 62 12.35 14.86 -3.63
C GLU A 62 13.67 15.55 -3.97
N ASN A 63 14.78 14.81 -3.99
CA ASN A 63 16.06 15.37 -4.36
C ASN A 63 16.09 15.86 -5.82
N ALA A 64 15.44 15.12 -6.73
CA ALA A 64 15.37 15.46 -8.14
C ALA A 64 14.41 16.63 -8.44
N PHE A 65 13.25 16.70 -7.77
CA PHE A 65 12.17 17.64 -8.09
C PHE A 65 11.92 18.72 -7.03
N ARG A 66 12.61 18.67 -5.89
CA ARG A 66 12.46 19.56 -4.72
C ARG A 66 11.07 19.53 -4.08
N ASN A 67 10.36 18.42 -4.26
CA ASN A 67 9.07 18.15 -3.64
C ASN A 67 8.80 16.64 -3.60
N PHE A 68 7.96 16.19 -2.66
CA PHE A 68 7.49 14.81 -2.65
C PHE A 68 6.60 14.50 -3.86
N PRO A 69 6.46 13.22 -4.25
CA PRO A 69 5.64 12.80 -5.39
C PRO A 69 4.24 13.41 -5.40
N ILE A 70 3.78 13.87 -6.56
CA ILE A 70 2.42 14.37 -6.71
C ILE A 70 1.40 13.23 -6.61
N ASN A 71 0.29 13.49 -5.92
CA ASN A 71 -0.89 12.62 -5.91
C ASN A 71 -2.12 13.49 -6.12
N PHE A 72 -2.84 13.28 -7.23
CA PHE A 72 -4.07 14.02 -7.52
C PHE A 72 -5.09 13.12 -8.20
N ALA A 73 -6.30 13.06 -7.63
CA ALA A 73 -7.31 12.11 -8.06
C ALA A 73 -8.25 12.59 -9.17
N TRP A 74 -8.75 11.60 -9.92
CA TRP A 74 -9.54 11.63 -11.15
C TRP A 74 -10.89 12.36 -11.05
N ARG A 75 -10.92 13.67 -10.83
CA ARG A 75 -12.22 14.37 -10.88
C ARG A 75 -12.17 15.66 -11.68
N ALA A 76 -12.54 15.50 -12.95
CA ALA A 76 -13.53 16.36 -13.56
C ALA A 76 -14.81 16.35 -12.71
N ARG A 77 -15.26 17.52 -12.26
CA ARG A 77 -16.64 17.68 -11.82
C ARG A 77 -17.58 17.25 -12.97
N PRO A 78 -18.74 16.62 -12.71
CA PRO A 78 -19.87 16.86 -13.61
C PRO A 78 -20.03 18.37 -13.72
N GLY A 79 -20.41 18.92 -14.87
CA GLY A 79 -20.87 20.30 -14.91
C GLY A 79 -21.86 20.49 -13.76
N LEU A 80 -21.43 21.18 -12.70
CA LEU A 80 -22.34 21.68 -11.69
C LEU A 80 -23.32 22.50 -12.53
N GLY A 81 -24.63 22.33 -12.34
CA GLY A 81 -25.55 23.38 -12.79
C GLY A 81 -24.91 24.74 -12.42
N ASN A 82 -24.73 25.61 -13.43
CA ASN A 82 -23.82 26.77 -13.51
C ASN A 82 -22.54 26.63 -14.38
N GLY A 83 -22.55 25.79 -15.42
CA GLY A 83 -21.80 26.10 -16.67
C GLY A 83 -20.26 26.11 -16.62
N GLY A 84 -19.61 25.35 -15.73
CA GLY A 84 -18.15 25.16 -15.77
C GLY A 84 -17.72 23.99 -16.68
N PRO A 85 -16.66 24.13 -17.51
CA PRO A 85 -16.18 23.05 -18.38
C PRO A 85 -15.55 21.89 -17.58
N ALA A 86 -15.64 20.67 -18.12
CA ALA A 86 -15.07 19.45 -17.55
C ALA A 86 -13.53 19.52 -17.47
N ILE A 87 -12.96 19.02 -16.37
CA ILE A 87 -11.50 18.94 -16.15
C ILE A 87 -11.00 17.57 -16.65
N SER A 88 -9.85 17.49 -17.29
CA SER A 88 -9.34 16.26 -17.91
C SER A 88 -9.04 15.15 -16.89
N ASP A 89 -9.82 14.07 -16.93
CA ASP A 89 -9.70 12.79 -16.23
C ASP A 89 -8.35 12.12 -16.53
N THR A 90 -7.27 12.58 -15.88
CA THR A 90 -5.89 12.06 -16.05
C THR A 90 -5.17 11.78 -14.71
N GLY A 91 -5.91 11.68 -13.60
CA GLY A 91 -5.38 11.54 -12.23
C GLY A 91 -4.04 10.80 -12.10
N LYS A 92 -3.10 11.36 -11.33
CA LYS A 92 -1.76 10.78 -11.13
C LYS A 92 -1.60 10.28 -9.72
N SER A 93 -1.35 8.99 -9.59
CA SER A 93 -0.93 8.36 -8.35
C SER A 93 0.54 8.66 -8.07
N TRP A 94 0.88 8.90 -6.81
CA TRP A 94 2.29 9.01 -6.39
C TRP A 94 3.12 7.80 -6.81
N MET A 95 2.51 6.62 -6.90
CA MET A 95 3.17 5.39 -7.32
C MET A 95 3.64 5.44 -8.77
N GLN A 96 2.92 6.14 -9.65
CA GLN A 96 3.35 6.36 -11.04
C GLN A 96 4.62 7.23 -11.07
N MET A 97 4.70 8.22 -10.20
CA MET A 97 5.79 9.21 -10.18
C MET A 97 7.11 8.62 -9.66
N ILE A 98 7.05 7.61 -8.79
CA ILE A 98 8.24 6.99 -8.23
C ILE A 98 8.80 5.83 -9.07
N LEU A 99 8.11 5.39 -10.13
CA LEU A 99 8.55 4.25 -10.95
C LEU A 99 10.02 4.32 -11.41
N PRO A 100 10.55 5.46 -11.90
CA PRO A 100 11.97 5.57 -12.29
C PRO A 100 12.94 5.30 -11.14
N PHE A 101 12.51 5.56 -9.90
CA PHE A 101 13.32 5.44 -8.68
C PHE A 101 13.22 4.06 -8.01
N ILE A 102 12.44 3.14 -8.60
CA ILE A 102 12.32 1.73 -8.19
C ILE A 102 12.59 0.78 -9.36
N GLU A 103 13.46 1.18 -10.28
CA GLU A 103 13.89 0.39 -11.45
C GLU A 103 12.76 0.06 -12.45
N GLN A 104 11.66 0.82 -12.44
CA GLN A 104 10.51 0.65 -13.34
C GLN A 104 10.48 1.72 -14.46
N ASN A 105 11.63 2.07 -15.03
CA ASN A 105 11.75 3.08 -16.11
C ASN A 105 10.96 2.70 -17.37
N ALA A 106 10.96 1.42 -17.76
CA ALA A 106 10.20 0.96 -18.91
C ALA A 106 8.68 1.12 -18.72
N MET A 107 8.19 0.89 -17.49
CA MET A 107 6.78 1.14 -17.14
C MET A 107 6.46 2.63 -17.21
N PHE A 108 7.31 3.47 -16.61
CA PHE A 108 7.11 4.93 -16.60
C PHE A 108 7.00 5.50 -18.02
N ASN A 109 7.92 5.11 -18.92
CA ASN A 109 7.96 5.61 -20.29
C ASN A 109 6.77 5.15 -21.16
N ASN A 110 6.11 4.05 -20.77
CA ASN A 110 4.94 3.52 -21.46
C ASN A 110 3.61 4.13 -20.99
N ILE A 111 3.61 4.86 -19.86
CA ILE A 111 2.42 5.57 -19.39
C ILE A 111 2.25 6.85 -20.20
N ASP A 112 1.09 6.98 -20.85
CA ASP A 112 0.68 8.23 -21.46
C ASP A 112 0.03 9.13 -20.40
N PHE A 113 0.80 10.06 -19.87
CA PHE A 113 0.34 10.99 -18.84
C PHE A 113 -0.69 12.02 -19.33
N THR A 114 -1.01 12.07 -20.63
CA THR A 114 -2.01 13.00 -21.19
C THR A 114 -3.43 12.41 -21.23
N VAL A 115 -3.57 11.10 -21.01
CA VAL A 115 -4.85 10.39 -21.11
C VAL A 115 -5.17 9.60 -19.84
N GLY A 116 -6.45 9.29 -19.65
CA GLY A 116 -6.93 8.49 -18.54
C GLY A 116 -7.08 7.00 -18.83
N LEU A 117 -7.91 6.34 -18.03
CA LEU A 117 -8.26 4.92 -18.19
C LEU A 117 -9.61 4.70 -18.90
N ARG A 118 -10.31 5.78 -19.28
CA ARG A 118 -11.63 5.71 -19.91
C ARG A 118 -11.73 6.69 -21.07
N LEU A 119 -12.45 6.27 -22.11
CA LEU A 119 -12.98 7.18 -23.11
C LEU A 119 -14.19 7.89 -22.51
N THR A 120 -14.12 9.19 -22.32
CA THR A 120 -15.26 10.00 -21.86
C THR A 120 -15.26 11.30 -22.65
N GLY A 121 -16.44 11.74 -23.07
CA GLY A 121 -16.58 12.93 -23.92
C GLY A 121 -15.92 14.15 -23.26
N GLY A 122 -15.00 14.80 -23.99
CA GLY A 122 -14.24 15.96 -23.51
C GLY A 122 -12.88 15.64 -22.86
N ILE A 123 -12.48 14.37 -22.75
CA ILE A 123 -11.14 13.98 -22.27
C ILE A 123 -10.25 13.62 -23.47
N PRO A 124 -9.00 14.13 -23.53
CA PRO A 124 -8.05 13.76 -24.57
C PRO A 124 -7.75 12.25 -24.56
N GLY A 125 -7.70 11.64 -25.73
CA GLY A 125 -7.19 10.28 -25.89
C GLY A 125 -7.83 9.49 -27.02
N THR A 126 -7.04 8.61 -27.65
CA THR A 126 -7.54 7.59 -28.58
C THR A 126 -7.83 6.30 -27.81
N ALA A 127 -8.65 5.41 -28.38
CA ALA A 127 -8.87 4.08 -27.82
C ALA A 127 -7.55 3.31 -27.59
N ALA A 128 -6.56 3.50 -28.47
CA ALA A 128 -5.26 2.85 -28.38
C ALA A 128 -4.42 3.35 -27.17
N ASN A 129 -4.31 4.66 -26.96
CA ASN A 129 -3.52 5.19 -25.85
C ASN A 129 -4.18 4.91 -24.48
N ILE A 130 -5.51 4.94 -24.43
CA ILE A 130 -6.24 4.55 -23.21
C ILE A 130 -6.03 3.07 -22.93
N GLN A 131 -6.12 2.19 -23.94
CA GLN A 131 -5.84 0.77 -23.74
C GLN A 131 -4.42 0.53 -23.22
N ARG A 132 -3.42 1.25 -23.75
CA ARG A 132 -2.04 1.20 -23.25
C ARG A 132 -1.96 1.54 -21.76
N ASN A 133 -2.61 2.62 -21.30
CA ASN A 133 -2.63 2.96 -19.87
C ASN A 133 -3.36 1.91 -19.03
N ARG A 134 -4.43 1.30 -19.56
CA ARG A 134 -5.14 0.20 -18.89
C ARG A 134 -4.24 -1.02 -18.71
N ASP A 135 -3.45 -1.37 -19.73
CA ASP A 135 -2.50 -2.48 -19.67
C ASP A 135 -1.39 -2.19 -18.63
N MET A 136 -0.89 -0.96 -18.57
CA MET A 136 0.07 -0.55 -17.52
C MET A 136 -0.55 -0.66 -16.13
N ALA A 137 -1.74 -0.10 -15.92
CA ALA A 137 -2.46 -0.13 -14.65
C ALA A 137 -2.84 -1.55 -14.18
N ALA A 138 -2.94 -2.51 -15.10
CA ALA A 138 -3.20 -3.92 -14.78
C ALA A 138 -1.93 -4.74 -14.48
N THR A 139 -0.74 -4.17 -14.69
CA THR A 139 0.55 -4.84 -14.51
C THR A 139 0.99 -4.82 -13.04
N PRO A 140 1.15 -5.98 -12.38
CA PRO A 140 1.65 -6.04 -11.00
C PRO A 140 3.12 -5.64 -10.90
N ILE A 141 3.44 -4.84 -9.89
CA ILE A 141 4.81 -4.45 -9.58
C ILE A 141 5.20 -5.13 -8.26
N PRO A 142 6.19 -6.06 -8.25
CA PRO A 142 6.51 -6.84 -7.06
C PRO A 142 6.87 -6.01 -5.82
N SER A 143 7.53 -4.85 -6.00
CA SER A 143 7.89 -3.95 -4.90
C SER A 143 6.68 -3.25 -4.26
N PHE A 144 5.50 -3.27 -4.90
CA PHE A 144 4.25 -2.78 -4.32
C PHE A 144 3.47 -3.86 -3.56
N LEU A 145 3.95 -5.11 -3.52
CA LEU A 145 3.25 -6.23 -2.89
C LEU A 145 3.99 -6.70 -1.63
N CYS A 146 3.25 -6.94 -0.56
CA CYS A 146 3.82 -7.51 0.67
C CYS A 146 3.65 -9.04 0.63
N PRO A 147 4.74 -9.83 0.66
CA PRO A 147 4.65 -11.29 0.64
C PRO A 147 3.89 -11.90 1.83
N SER A 148 3.75 -11.19 2.95
CA SER A 148 2.98 -11.66 4.12
C SER A 148 1.46 -11.45 4.00
N ASP A 149 0.96 -10.69 3.01
CA ASP A 149 -0.50 -10.51 2.85
C ASP A 149 -1.18 -11.81 2.37
N GLY A 150 -0.60 -12.48 1.36
CA GLY A 150 -1.07 -13.78 0.87
C GLY A 150 -2.47 -13.78 0.23
N GLN A 151 -3.16 -12.63 0.15
CA GLN A 151 -4.54 -12.52 -0.37
C GLN A 151 -4.71 -11.51 -1.51
N HIS A 152 -3.61 -11.09 -2.14
CA HIS A 152 -3.61 -10.15 -3.25
C HIS A 152 -3.71 -10.82 -4.63
N ASN A 153 -3.95 -12.14 -4.71
CA ASN A 153 -4.16 -12.91 -5.97
C ASN A 153 -3.13 -12.59 -7.06
N ASN A 154 -1.85 -12.91 -6.81
CA ASN A 154 -0.72 -12.57 -7.69
C ASN A 154 -0.61 -11.06 -8.05
N GLY A 155 -1.18 -10.21 -7.20
CA GLY A 155 -1.12 -8.77 -7.34
C GLY A 155 -2.24 -8.19 -8.19
N ARG A 156 -3.29 -8.95 -8.53
CA ARG A 156 -4.43 -8.46 -9.31
C ARG A 156 -5.76 -8.82 -8.66
N LEU A 157 -6.64 -7.84 -8.49
CA LEU A 157 -7.99 -8.05 -7.98
C LEU A 157 -9.01 -7.31 -8.83
N ASN A 158 -10.21 -7.88 -8.93
CA ASN A 158 -11.38 -7.23 -9.49
C ASN A 158 -12.10 -6.36 -8.44
N GLN A 159 -13.27 -5.81 -8.79
CA GLN A 159 -14.07 -4.97 -7.89
C GLN A 159 -13.25 -3.82 -7.28
N ARG A 160 -12.38 -3.22 -8.09
CA ARG A 160 -11.69 -1.99 -7.73
C ARG A 160 -12.58 -0.80 -8.07
N SER A 161 -12.46 0.26 -7.28
CA SER A 161 -13.25 1.46 -7.51
C SER A 161 -12.59 2.41 -8.52
N ASP A 162 -13.40 3.25 -9.16
CA ASP A 162 -13.07 4.10 -10.32
C ASP A 162 -12.50 3.32 -11.53
N THR A 163 -12.89 2.05 -11.71
CA THR A 163 -12.55 1.27 -12.91
C THR A 163 -13.69 1.21 -13.93
N VAL A 164 -13.37 0.92 -15.19
CA VAL A 164 -14.33 0.88 -16.30
C VAL A 164 -15.44 -0.15 -16.03
N SER A 165 -15.06 -1.30 -15.48
CA SER A 165 -15.96 -2.38 -15.10
C SER A 165 -15.48 -3.03 -13.80
N SER A 166 -16.43 -3.48 -12.98
CA SER A 166 -16.16 -4.24 -11.76
C SER A 166 -15.61 -5.64 -12.04
N ALA A 167 -15.76 -6.14 -13.26
CA ALA A 167 -15.25 -7.44 -13.69
C ALA A 167 -13.75 -7.41 -14.05
N GLU A 168 -13.20 -6.22 -14.32
CA GLU A 168 -11.80 -6.07 -14.71
C GLU A 168 -10.86 -6.19 -13.52
N GLU A 169 -9.73 -6.87 -13.73
CA GLU A 169 -8.69 -7.04 -12.73
C GLU A 169 -7.56 -6.03 -12.89
N TRP A 170 -7.24 -5.35 -11.80
CA TRP A 170 -6.23 -4.29 -11.77
C TRP A 170 -5.14 -4.62 -10.78
N ALA A 171 -3.94 -4.10 -11.04
CA ALA A 171 -2.81 -4.35 -10.17
C ALA A 171 -2.97 -3.62 -8.84
N VAL A 172 -2.89 -4.39 -7.75
CA VAL A 172 -3.08 -3.89 -6.39
C VAL A 172 -1.78 -3.48 -5.74
N THR A 173 -1.88 -2.86 -4.57
CA THR A 173 -0.74 -2.46 -3.75
C THR A 173 -1.01 -2.78 -2.27
N ASN A 174 0.06 -3.05 -1.54
CA ASN A 174 0.06 -3.25 -0.10
C ASN A 174 0.62 -2.05 0.65
N TYR A 175 0.81 -0.91 -0.01
CA TYR A 175 1.37 0.29 0.61
C TYR A 175 0.53 1.50 0.25
N LYS A 176 0.23 2.37 1.22
CA LYS A 176 -0.52 3.61 1.00
C LYS A 176 0.23 4.77 1.62
N ALA A 177 0.19 5.93 0.97
CA ALA A 177 0.73 7.15 1.55
C ALA A 177 -0.17 7.65 2.70
N CYS A 178 0.44 8.35 3.66
CA CYS A 178 -0.27 8.93 4.78
C CYS A 178 -0.90 10.28 4.38
N ALA A 179 -2.23 10.29 4.36
CA ALA A 179 -3.05 11.49 4.15
C ALA A 179 -3.14 12.39 5.37
N GLY A 180 -2.72 11.87 6.53
CA GLY A 180 -2.78 12.58 7.80
C GLY A 180 -3.79 11.97 8.76
N SER A 181 -4.10 12.71 9.81
CA SER A 181 -5.00 12.32 10.89
C SER A 181 -6.42 12.83 10.69
N ASN A 182 -6.66 13.88 9.90
CA ASN A 182 -7.98 14.48 9.73
C ASN A 182 -8.92 13.64 8.85
N TRP A 183 -10.18 13.51 9.27
CA TRP A 183 -11.16 12.69 8.55
C TRP A 183 -12.61 13.10 8.83
N ALA A 184 -13.45 13.22 7.79
CA ALA A 184 -14.82 13.70 7.92
C ALA A 184 -15.88 12.58 7.84
N TYR A 185 -15.48 11.35 7.50
CA TYR A 185 -16.41 10.33 7.01
C TYR A 185 -16.56 9.14 7.95
N GLY A 186 -17.81 8.71 8.14
CA GLY A 186 -18.14 7.51 8.91
C GLY A 186 -17.88 7.63 10.42
N VAL A 187 -17.83 6.49 11.10
CA VAL A 187 -17.73 6.41 12.57
C VAL A 187 -16.38 6.86 13.15
N PHE A 188 -15.37 7.02 12.29
CA PHE A 188 -14.05 7.54 12.65
C PHE A 188 -13.84 8.98 12.19
N ALA A 189 -14.93 9.70 11.90
CA ALA A 189 -14.85 11.13 11.68
C ALA A 189 -14.18 11.78 12.90
N TRP A 190 -13.13 12.54 12.62
CA TRP A 190 -12.35 13.26 13.61
C TRP A 190 -12.18 14.69 13.09
N THR A 191 -13.07 15.55 13.57
CA THR A 191 -13.19 16.95 13.18
C THR A 191 -12.29 17.88 14.00
N ASN A 192 -11.73 17.38 15.11
CA ASN A 192 -10.82 18.11 15.97
C ASN A 192 -9.37 17.81 15.57
N ASN A 193 -9.00 18.27 14.36
CA ASN A 193 -7.65 18.06 13.85
C ASN A 193 -6.58 18.62 14.82
N LEU A 194 -5.42 17.96 14.93
CA LEU A 194 -4.29 18.31 15.81
C LEU A 194 -3.74 19.73 15.56
N GLY A 195 -4.05 20.33 14.42
CA GLY A 195 -3.58 21.66 14.01
C GLY A 195 -2.71 21.57 12.77
N GLY A 196 -1.82 22.55 12.58
CA GLY A 196 -0.85 22.56 11.48
C GLY A 196 -1.48 22.76 10.11
N ARG A 197 -0.90 22.11 9.08
CA ARG A 197 -1.44 22.07 7.72
C ARG A 197 -2.91 21.68 7.74
N ASN A 198 -3.76 22.50 7.10
CA ASN A 198 -5.20 22.29 7.06
C ASN A 198 -5.84 22.14 8.47
N GLY A 199 -5.28 22.80 9.48
CA GLY A 199 -5.82 22.83 10.84
C GLY A 199 -7.29 23.25 10.85
N GLY A 200 -8.12 22.52 11.61
CA GLY A 200 -9.57 22.71 11.66
C GLY A 200 -10.36 22.17 10.45
N ASN A 201 -9.70 21.66 9.42
CA ASN A 201 -10.36 21.03 8.28
C ASN A 201 -10.49 19.51 8.49
N SER A 202 -11.70 18.98 8.35
CA SER A 202 -11.98 17.55 8.47
C SER A 202 -11.89 16.78 7.15
N ASP A 203 -11.78 17.46 6.00
CA ASP A 203 -11.65 16.81 4.69
C ASP A 203 -10.26 16.18 4.51
N GLY A 204 -10.07 14.98 5.05
CA GLY A 204 -8.84 14.19 4.88
C GLY A 204 -8.56 13.73 3.44
N LEU A 205 -9.52 13.83 2.52
CA LEU A 205 -9.34 13.43 1.13
C LEU A 205 -8.69 14.51 0.30
N ASN A 206 -9.11 15.77 0.47
CA ASN A 206 -8.61 16.92 -0.30
C ASN A 206 -7.79 17.92 0.51
N ALA A 207 -7.95 17.93 1.82
CA ALA A 207 -7.25 18.81 2.75
C ALA A 207 -6.60 17.98 3.87
N GLY A 208 -6.06 16.81 3.52
CA GLY A 208 -5.27 15.99 4.44
C GLY A 208 -4.10 16.77 5.03
N ASN A 209 -3.83 16.57 6.33
CA ASN A 209 -2.71 17.21 7.03
C ASN A 209 -1.42 16.39 7.05
N GLY A 210 -1.41 15.22 6.39
CA GLY A 210 -0.23 14.39 6.22
C GLY A 210 0.58 14.73 4.99
N VAL A 211 1.48 13.82 4.63
CA VAL A 211 2.45 14.02 3.54
C VAL A 211 1.76 14.03 2.18
N LEU A 212 0.79 13.13 1.94
CA LEU A 212 0.03 13.04 0.68
C LEU A 212 -1.40 12.54 0.89
N CYS A 213 -2.38 13.32 0.42
CA CYS A 213 -3.79 12.90 0.35
C CYS A 213 -4.24 12.63 -1.10
N SER A 214 -5.48 12.16 -1.30
CA SER A 214 -6.02 11.93 -2.66
C SER A 214 -6.01 13.19 -3.53
N ASN A 215 -6.20 14.36 -2.90
CA ASN A 215 -6.19 15.69 -3.50
C ASN A 215 -7.05 15.77 -4.78
N GLN A 216 -8.27 15.21 -4.75
CA GLN A 216 -9.21 15.19 -5.89
C GLN A 216 -9.54 16.60 -6.39
N GLN A 217 -9.58 17.58 -5.48
CA GLN A 217 -9.92 18.95 -5.81
C GLN A 217 -8.70 19.83 -6.14
N ASN A 218 -7.49 19.28 -6.11
CA ASN A 218 -6.23 20.02 -6.27
C ASN A 218 -6.14 21.24 -5.33
N THR A 219 -6.61 21.07 -4.10
CA THR A 219 -6.66 22.13 -3.08
C THR A 219 -5.53 22.02 -2.07
N ASN A 220 -4.92 20.83 -1.93
CA ASN A 220 -3.78 20.64 -1.04
C ASN A 220 -2.47 21.06 -1.73
N PRO A 221 -1.61 21.88 -1.09
CA PRO A 221 -0.33 22.26 -1.68
C PRO A 221 0.61 21.06 -1.90
N ILE A 222 1.60 21.23 -2.74
CA ILE A 222 2.67 20.24 -2.89
C ILE A 222 3.51 20.21 -1.61
N THR A 223 3.75 19.01 -1.06
CA THR A 223 4.56 18.80 0.15
C THR A 223 6.05 18.78 -0.20
N ARG A 224 6.88 19.48 0.58
CA ARG A 224 8.34 19.48 0.49
C ARG A 224 8.96 18.99 1.79
N MET A 225 10.24 18.62 1.77
CA MET A 225 10.96 18.18 2.97
C MET A 225 10.83 19.18 4.14
N ARG A 226 10.96 20.48 3.85
CA ARG A 226 10.84 21.56 4.85
C ARG A 226 9.46 21.65 5.53
N ASP A 227 8.42 21.08 4.93
CA ASP A 227 7.06 21.17 5.44
C ASP A 227 6.79 20.12 6.53
N LEU A 228 7.72 19.17 6.75
CA LEU A 228 7.70 18.20 7.84
C LEU A 228 8.33 18.81 9.11
N SER A 229 7.71 19.87 9.64
CA SER A 229 8.22 20.59 10.81
C SER A 229 8.10 19.81 12.12
N ASP A 230 7.26 18.77 12.18
CA ASP A 230 7.11 17.88 13.35
C ASP A 230 8.29 16.88 13.49
N GLY A 231 9.23 16.93 12.54
CA GLY A 231 10.42 16.10 12.51
C GLY A 231 10.27 14.92 11.56
N THR A 232 11.22 14.77 10.64
CA THR A 232 11.18 13.73 9.60
C THR A 232 11.16 12.31 10.18
N SER A 233 11.79 12.08 11.33
CA SER A 233 11.76 10.78 12.04
C SER A 233 10.46 10.50 12.80
N ASN A 234 9.55 11.48 12.86
CA ASN A 234 8.28 11.41 13.59
C ASN A 234 7.06 11.64 12.68
N THR A 235 7.24 11.67 11.36
CA THR A 235 6.14 11.81 10.41
C THR A 235 6.05 10.57 9.52
N PHE A 236 4.91 9.89 9.51
CA PHE A 236 4.60 8.82 8.58
C PHE A 236 4.45 9.38 7.17
N ILE A 237 5.19 8.78 6.23
CA ILE A 237 5.00 9.02 4.79
C ILE A 237 4.07 7.97 4.18
N MET A 238 4.13 6.73 4.68
CA MET A 238 3.33 5.61 4.18
C MET A 238 3.22 4.50 5.22
N GLY A 239 2.28 3.58 4.98
CA GLY A 239 2.10 2.38 5.79
C GLY A 239 1.50 1.24 4.97
N GLU A 240 1.48 0.06 5.58
CA GLU A 240 0.94 -1.13 4.96
C GLU A 240 -0.59 -1.10 4.81
N ALA A 241 -1.07 -1.75 3.76
CA ALA A 241 -2.48 -1.90 3.44
C ALA A 241 -2.77 -3.32 2.92
N ILE A 242 -4.03 -3.75 3.04
CA ILE A 242 -4.49 -5.06 2.55
C ILE A 242 -5.55 -4.87 1.47
N PRO A 243 -5.25 -5.10 0.19
CA PRO A 243 -6.19 -4.86 -0.91
C PRO A 243 -7.40 -5.79 -0.91
N HIS A 244 -7.30 -6.95 -0.24
CA HIS A 244 -8.43 -7.87 -0.05
C HIS A 244 -9.62 -7.26 0.71
N PHE A 245 -9.37 -6.29 1.59
CA PHE A 245 -10.38 -5.60 2.40
C PHE A 245 -10.84 -4.26 1.83
N SER A 246 -10.25 -3.77 0.74
CA SER A 246 -10.43 -2.39 0.28
C SER A 246 -10.64 -2.35 -1.22
N GLN A 247 -11.80 -1.90 -1.70
CA GLN A 247 -12.01 -1.60 -3.14
C GLN A 247 -11.14 -0.43 -3.64
N TRP A 248 -10.79 0.50 -2.73
CA TRP A 248 -9.88 1.61 -2.98
C TRP A 248 -8.44 1.22 -2.67
N ASN A 249 -7.95 0.14 -3.26
CA ASN A 249 -6.54 -0.24 -3.11
C ASN A 249 -5.98 -0.85 -4.39
N TRP A 250 -5.45 0.02 -5.25
CA TRP A 250 -4.77 -0.32 -6.50
C TRP A 250 -3.84 0.81 -6.95
N TRP A 251 -2.67 0.45 -7.46
CA TRP A 251 -1.51 1.35 -7.49
C TRP A 251 -1.67 2.53 -8.45
N TYR A 252 -2.41 2.33 -9.55
CA TYR A 252 -2.53 3.33 -10.59
C TYR A 252 -3.48 4.47 -10.19
N ASN A 253 -4.38 4.23 -9.23
CA ASN A 253 -5.40 5.20 -8.87
C ASN A 253 -5.00 6.06 -7.66
N PRO A 254 -4.80 7.38 -7.83
CA PRO A 254 -4.52 8.34 -6.76
C PRO A 254 -5.49 8.35 -5.57
N ASN A 255 -6.77 8.00 -5.77
CA ASN A 255 -7.76 7.89 -4.69
C ASN A 255 -7.64 6.57 -3.91
N ALA A 256 -6.94 5.59 -4.46
CA ALA A 256 -6.78 4.24 -3.93
C ALA A 256 -5.43 3.99 -3.24
N VAL A 257 -4.57 5.01 -3.15
CA VAL A 257 -3.17 4.87 -2.68
C VAL A 257 -2.86 5.70 -1.45
N THR A 258 -3.89 6.18 -0.76
CA THR A 258 -3.75 7.00 0.46
C THR A 258 -4.60 6.44 1.59
N ALA A 259 -4.13 6.58 2.82
CA ALA A 259 -4.82 6.18 4.04
C ALA A 259 -4.60 7.21 5.15
N THR A 260 -5.49 7.22 6.14
CA THR A 260 -5.46 8.11 7.29
C THR A 260 -5.22 7.33 8.57
N THR A 261 -4.64 8.02 9.57
CA THR A 261 -4.51 7.51 10.94
C THR A 261 -5.72 7.87 11.82
N ALA A 262 -6.74 8.52 11.27
CA ALA A 262 -8.02 8.71 11.96
C ALA A 262 -8.67 7.38 12.37
N ILE A 263 -8.46 6.36 11.53
CA ILE A 263 -8.96 4.99 11.66
C ILE A 263 -7.87 4.15 12.34
N PRO A 264 -8.16 3.43 13.43
CA PRO A 264 -7.17 2.59 14.11
C PRO A 264 -6.53 1.56 13.18
N LEU A 265 -5.23 1.30 13.40
CA LEU A 265 -4.48 0.26 12.67
C LEU A 265 -5.19 -1.09 12.78
N ASN A 266 -5.24 -1.84 11.67
CA ASN A 266 -5.86 -3.17 11.59
C ASN A 266 -7.36 -3.21 11.91
N ARG A 267 -8.05 -2.07 11.91
CA ARG A 267 -9.50 -2.02 12.17
C ARG A 267 -10.30 -2.93 11.25
N SER A 268 -9.90 -3.10 10.00
CA SER A 268 -10.58 -3.95 9.01
C SER A 268 -10.47 -5.45 9.33
N LEU A 269 -9.39 -5.86 10.00
CA LEU A 269 -9.15 -7.26 10.37
C LEU A 269 -9.99 -7.72 11.56
N ARG A 270 -10.60 -6.77 12.28
CA ARG A 270 -11.38 -7.02 13.50
C ARG A 270 -12.90 -7.04 13.25
N VAL A 271 -13.34 -6.91 12.00
CA VAL A 271 -14.76 -6.94 11.61
C VAL A 271 -15.01 -7.79 10.38
N ALA A 272 -16.28 -8.07 10.11
CA ALA A 272 -16.71 -8.71 8.88
C ALA A 272 -16.17 -7.97 7.66
N ARG A 273 -15.65 -8.73 6.69
CA ARG A 273 -15.09 -8.19 5.46
C ARG A 273 -16.15 -7.42 4.68
N ASN A 274 -15.89 -6.15 4.43
CA ASN A 274 -16.68 -5.30 3.55
C ASN A 274 -15.77 -4.38 2.74
N ILE A 275 -15.58 -4.71 1.46
CA ILE A 275 -14.67 -3.94 0.58
C ILE A 275 -15.16 -2.52 0.28
N GLY A 276 -16.46 -2.25 0.47
CA GLY A 276 -17.07 -0.95 0.27
C GLY A 276 -17.01 -0.02 1.48
N ASP A 277 -16.60 -0.54 2.65
CA ASP A 277 -16.62 0.22 3.89
C ASP A 277 -15.53 1.30 3.93
N TRP A 278 -15.89 2.53 4.32
CA TRP A 278 -14.97 3.67 4.30
C TRP A 278 -13.74 3.46 5.19
N PRO A 279 -13.88 2.99 6.46
CA PRO A 279 -12.75 2.64 7.30
C PRO A 279 -11.81 1.60 6.69
N ASN A 280 -12.34 0.60 5.99
CA ASN A 280 -11.50 -0.41 5.34
C ASN A 280 -10.70 0.16 4.16
N ASN A 281 -11.30 1.11 3.46
CA ASN A 281 -10.73 1.74 2.29
C ASN A 281 -9.64 2.77 2.59
N TYR A 282 -9.71 3.44 3.74
CA TYR A 282 -8.76 4.51 4.08
C TYR A 282 -7.99 4.26 5.37
N GLY A 283 -8.14 3.09 6.00
CA GLY A 283 -7.31 2.66 7.12
C GLY A 283 -6.07 1.89 6.68
N PHE A 284 -5.00 2.01 7.47
CA PHE A 284 -3.83 1.13 7.35
C PHE A 284 -4.11 -0.25 7.92
N ASN A 285 -3.59 -1.29 7.26
CA ASN A 285 -3.83 -2.67 7.63
C ASN A 285 -2.61 -3.53 7.28
N SER A 286 -2.23 -4.43 8.19
CA SER A 286 -1.13 -5.36 8.04
C SER A 286 -1.45 -6.70 8.67
N ARG A 287 -0.96 -7.78 8.06
CA ARG A 287 -1.08 -9.15 8.58
C ARG A 287 0.08 -9.56 9.48
N HIS A 288 1.06 -8.68 9.69
CA HIS A 288 2.13 -8.98 10.64
C HIS A 288 1.56 -9.06 12.06
N VAL A 289 2.04 -10.03 12.84
CA VAL A 289 1.59 -10.23 14.21
C VAL A 289 1.90 -8.99 15.05
N GLY A 290 0.88 -8.42 15.68
CA GLY A 290 0.99 -7.32 16.62
C GLY A 290 1.05 -5.92 16.02
N GLY A 291 0.97 -5.74 14.69
CA GLY A 291 1.14 -4.41 14.10
C GLY A 291 1.40 -4.38 12.61
N GLY A 292 1.98 -3.27 12.13
CA GLY A 292 2.32 -3.06 10.72
C GLY A 292 3.54 -2.16 10.54
N ASN A 293 4.17 -2.23 9.37
CA ASN A 293 5.33 -1.40 9.04
C ASN A 293 4.90 -0.04 8.48
N PHE A 294 5.58 1.01 8.93
CA PHE A 294 5.39 2.38 8.46
C PHE A 294 6.73 2.98 8.04
N GLY A 295 6.71 3.69 6.92
CA GLY A 295 7.84 4.50 6.46
C GLY A 295 7.76 5.89 7.07
N LEU A 296 8.89 6.42 7.51
CA LEU A 296 9.02 7.75 8.10
C LEU A 296 9.62 8.76 7.11
N GLY A 297 9.42 10.04 7.37
CA GLY A 297 9.93 11.17 6.57
C GLY A 297 11.45 11.19 6.41
N ASP A 298 12.20 10.58 7.33
CA ASP A 298 13.66 10.40 7.23
C ASP A 298 14.07 9.15 6.43
N GLY A 299 13.10 8.41 5.91
CA GLY A 299 13.28 7.19 5.16
C GLY A 299 13.52 5.95 6.02
N SER A 300 13.50 6.06 7.36
CA SER A 300 13.53 4.90 8.25
C SER A 300 12.19 4.16 8.23
N VAL A 301 12.19 2.92 8.73
CA VAL A 301 10.98 2.09 8.84
C VAL A 301 10.78 1.76 10.30
N ARG A 302 9.55 1.92 10.78
CA ARG A 302 9.15 1.60 12.14
C ARG A 302 8.00 0.60 12.13
N PHE A 303 8.09 -0.40 12.99
CA PHE A 303 6.97 -1.28 13.27
C PHE A 303 6.05 -0.62 14.30
N VAL A 304 4.79 -0.43 13.96
CA VAL A 304 3.80 0.21 14.82
C VAL A 304 2.87 -0.85 15.39
N SER A 305 2.76 -0.89 16.72
CA SER A 305 1.86 -1.79 17.44
C SER A 305 0.40 -1.52 17.07
N GLU A 306 -0.39 -2.57 16.89
CA GLU A 306 -1.84 -2.45 16.65
C GLU A 306 -2.64 -2.03 17.90
N ASN A 307 -1.95 -1.95 19.05
CA ASN A 307 -2.49 -1.47 20.32
C ASN A 307 -2.07 -0.03 20.63
N VAL A 308 -1.37 0.65 19.71
CA VAL A 308 -1.02 2.07 19.85
C VAL A 308 -2.27 2.90 20.13
N SER A 309 -2.17 3.87 21.06
CA SER A 309 -3.28 4.79 21.30
C SER A 309 -3.57 5.57 20.02
N THR A 310 -4.86 5.82 19.75
CA THR A 310 -5.24 6.50 18.51
C THR A 310 -4.70 7.93 18.46
N ASP A 311 -4.50 8.58 19.61
CA ASP A 311 -3.94 9.93 19.69
C ASP A 311 -2.46 9.97 19.34
N VAL A 312 -1.66 9.03 19.87
CA VAL A 312 -0.23 8.86 19.48
C VAL A 312 -0.14 8.53 17.98
N TYR A 313 -0.98 7.62 17.51
CA TYR A 313 -1.00 7.23 16.10
C TYR A 313 -1.35 8.39 15.15
N ARG A 314 -2.27 9.27 15.56
CA ARG A 314 -2.61 10.49 14.83
C ARG A 314 -1.48 11.51 14.83
N GLY A 315 -0.74 11.62 15.94
CA GLY A 315 0.43 12.50 16.05
C GLY A 315 1.54 12.16 15.06
N PHE A 316 1.76 10.88 14.74
CA PHE A 316 2.76 10.54 13.71
C PHE A 316 2.30 10.87 12.28
N ALA A 317 1.05 11.27 12.05
CA ALA A 317 0.53 11.45 10.70
C ALA A 317 0.54 12.90 10.21
N SER A 318 0.51 13.86 11.12
CA SER A 318 0.62 15.27 10.77
C SER A 318 2.05 15.62 10.39
N ILE A 319 2.20 16.61 9.50
CA ILE A 319 3.51 17.15 9.12
C ILE A 319 3.88 18.42 9.89
N SER A 320 2.93 19.09 10.57
CA SER A 320 3.16 20.44 11.10
C SER A 320 2.27 20.89 12.28
N SER A 321 1.74 19.99 13.12
CA SER A 321 0.97 20.40 14.31
C SER A 321 1.80 20.62 15.59
N GLY A 322 3.11 20.32 15.57
CA GLY A 322 4.03 20.59 16.67
C GLY A 322 3.89 19.64 17.87
N GLU A 323 3.28 18.48 17.66
CA GLU A 323 3.10 17.45 18.67
C GLU A 323 4.42 16.77 19.04
N VAL A 324 4.64 16.58 20.34
CA VAL A 324 5.73 15.71 20.82
C VAL A 324 5.15 14.32 20.96
N VAL A 325 5.49 13.45 20.01
CA VAL A 325 4.98 12.07 20.00
C VAL A 325 6.07 11.10 20.44
N MET A 326 5.82 10.43 21.56
CA MET A 326 6.62 9.30 22.02
C MET A 326 5.76 8.04 21.91
N MET A 327 6.30 6.99 21.29
CA MET A 327 5.74 5.65 21.42
C MET A 327 6.37 5.05 22.66
N ASP A 328 5.55 4.62 23.62
CA ASP A 328 6.04 3.81 24.73
C ASP A 328 6.49 2.46 24.14
N ASP A 329 7.77 2.12 24.37
CA ASP A 329 8.41 0.87 23.91
C ASP A 329 7.78 -0.39 24.52
#